data_AF-A0A4U0WEN6-F1
#
_entry.id   AF-A0A4U0WEN6-F1
#
_cell.length_a   1.000
_cell.length_b   1.000
_cell.length_c   1.000
_cell.angle_alpha   90.00
_cell.angle_beta   90.00
_cell.angle_gamma   90.00
#
_symmetry.space_group_name_H-M   'P 1'
#
loop_
_entity.id
_entity.type
_entity.pdbx_description
1 polymer ?
#
loop_
_entity_poly.entity_id
_entity_poly.type
_entity_poly.pdbx_seq_one_letter_code
_entity_poly.pdbx_strand_id
1 'polypeptide(L)'
;MLSPSLSLLTTLGLLLTTTLALPTAAPPFHVRAKQSAAPSLPASTLPPPPAGTTLKYVALGLGTQNYTCASPSASSPPMPAGALATLYDATARLSLPSGAVQIPKLPATSLKSSNGLGLPQLGQHYFTVETAGGKAGSCEGVGAGGMQVAYAAEYWFYG
;
A
#
# COMPACT_ATOMS: atom_id res chain seq x y z
N MET A 1 5.84 -77.06 -31.48
CA MET A 1 6.01 -77.20 -30.02
C MET A 1 7.07 -76.20 -29.57
N LEU A 2 6.82 -75.57 -28.42
CA LEU A 2 7.60 -74.56 -27.69
C LEU A 2 9.12 -74.58 -27.90
N SER A 3 9.74 -73.39 -28.06
CA SER A 3 10.79 -72.83 -27.17
C SER A 3 11.59 -71.68 -27.84
N PRO A 4 12.33 -70.84 -27.09
CA PRO A 4 12.15 -69.40 -27.19
C PRO A 4 13.46 -68.61 -27.45
N SER A 5 13.28 -67.28 -27.49
CA SER A 5 14.19 -66.27 -26.93
C SER A 5 15.61 -66.15 -27.51
N LEU A 6 15.76 -65.18 -28.43
CA LEU A 6 16.99 -64.40 -28.61
C LEU A 6 16.59 -62.93 -28.78
N SER A 7 16.96 -62.05 -27.85
CA SER A 7 17.17 -60.64 -28.20
C SER A 7 18.20 -59.97 -27.31
N LEU A 8 19.03 -59.21 -28.03
CA LEU A 8 20.34 -58.67 -27.69
C LEU A 8 20.27 -57.44 -26.79
N LEU A 9 21.38 -57.26 -26.07
CA LEU A 9 21.86 -56.08 -25.36
C LEU A 9 21.58 -54.74 -26.08
N THR A 10 21.29 -53.69 -25.30
CA THR A 10 22.04 -52.42 -25.38
C THR A 10 21.84 -51.62 -24.08
N THR A 11 22.86 -51.59 -23.24
CA THR A 11 22.95 -50.68 -22.09
C THR A 11 23.47 -49.32 -22.57
N LEU A 12 22.58 -48.34 -22.70
CA LEU A 12 22.96 -46.95 -22.96
C LEU A 12 23.27 -46.27 -21.60
N GLY A 13 24.55 -46.25 -21.24
CA GLY A 13 25.04 -45.54 -20.06
C GLY A 13 24.97 -44.02 -20.26
N LEU A 14 24.02 -43.38 -19.59
CA LEU A 14 23.90 -41.93 -19.57
C LEU A 14 24.75 -41.37 -18.42
N LEU A 15 25.94 -40.86 -18.77
CA LEU A 15 26.88 -40.25 -17.82
C LEU A 15 26.42 -38.81 -17.50
N LEU A 16 25.62 -38.64 -16.45
CA LEU A 16 25.25 -37.31 -15.92
C LEU A 16 26.42 -36.74 -15.10
N THR A 17 27.14 -35.77 -15.65
CA THR A 17 28.14 -35.00 -14.93
C THR A 17 27.45 -33.94 -14.05
N THR A 18 27.41 -34.19 -12.74
CA THR A 18 26.91 -33.23 -11.76
C THR A 18 27.97 -32.15 -11.49
N THR A 19 27.78 -30.96 -12.04
CA THR A 19 28.56 -29.79 -11.65
C THR A 19 28.01 -29.26 -10.33
N LEU A 20 28.77 -29.39 -9.24
CA LEU A 20 28.49 -28.68 -8.00
C LEU A 20 28.83 -27.19 -8.19
N ALA A 21 27.83 -26.38 -8.48
CA ALA A 21 27.96 -24.94 -8.35
C ALA A 21 27.93 -24.56 -6.87
N LEU A 22 29.04 -24.03 -6.34
CA LEU A 22 29.08 -23.44 -5.00
C LEU A 22 28.23 -22.16 -4.98
N PRO A 23 27.25 -22.02 -4.08
CA PRO A 23 26.59 -20.74 -3.89
C PRO A 23 27.59 -19.79 -3.23
N THR A 24 28.08 -18.80 -3.97
CA THR A 24 28.80 -17.68 -3.37
C THR A 24 27.77 -16.86 -2.60
N ALA A 25 27.73 -17.05 -1.28
CA ALA A 25 26.93 -16.23 -0.40
C ALA A 25 27.54 -14.83 -0.39
N ALA A 26 27.01 -13.93 -1.24
CA ALA A 26 27.30 -12.51 -1.11
C ALA A 26 26.90 -12.07 0.30
N PRO A 27 27.78 -11.40 1.06
CA PRO A 27 27.42 -10.90 2.38
C PRO A 27 26.22 -9.96 2.22
N PRO A 28 25.21 -10.02 3.10
CA PRO A 28 24.11 -9.08 3.03
C PRO A 28 24.68 -7.68 3.24
N PHE A 29 24.58 -6.85 2.20
CA PHE A 29 24.77 -5.41 2.30
C PHE A 29 23.79 -4.88 3.33
N HIS A 30 24.18 -4.89 4.61
CA HIS A 30 23.54 -4.09 5.63
C HIS A 30 24.09 -2.69 5.47
N VAL A 31 23.49 -1.93 4.54
CA VAL A 31 23.52 -0.47 4.65
C VAL A 31 22.75 -0.15 5.93
N ARG A 32 23.45 -0.13 7.06
CA ARG A 32 22.94 0.41 8.30
C ARG A 32 22.85 1.91 8.12
N ALA A 33 21.79 2.37 7.47
CA ALA A 33 21.39 3.76 7.52
C ALA A 33 21.14 4.07 9.00
N LYS A 34 22.10 4.77 9.64
CA LYS A 34 21.88 5.37 10.95
C LYS A 34 20.85 6.49 10.77
N GLN A 35 19.56 6.15 10.68
CA GLN A 35 18.51 7.14 10.86
C GLN A 35 18.37 7.38 12.36
N SER A 36 19.18 8.32 12.85
CA SER A 36 19.19 8.76 14.25
C SER A 36 18.39 10.03 14.47
N ALA A 37 17.69 10.53 13.44
CA ALA A 37 16.77 11.65 13.56
C ALA A 37 15.33 11.13 13.62
N ALA A 38 14.56 11.64 14.57
CA ALA A 38 13.13 11.41 14.62
C ALA A 38 12.49 11.82 13.27
N PRO A 39 11.50 11.07 12.75
CA PRO A 39 10.78 11.44 11.53
C PRO A 39 10.23 12.85 11.65
N SER A 40 10.56 13.72 10.69
CA SER A 40 9.98 15.06 10.60
C SER A 40 8.61 14.99 9.95
N LEU A 41 7.65 15.76 10.47
CA LEU A 41 6.35 15.92 9.82
C LEU A 41 6.54 16.43 8.37
N PRO A 42 5.78 15.89 7.41
CA PRO A 42 5.75 16.45 6.07
C PRO A 42 5.26 17.90 6.10
N ALA A 43 5.65 18.69 5.10
CA ALA A 43 5.19 20.06 4.97
C ALA A 43 3.65 20.11 4.97
N SER A 44 3.10 20.91 5.88
CA SER A 44 1.66 21.01 6.13
C SER A 44 1.28 22.43 6.54
N THR A 45 0.04 22.83 6.23
CA THR A 45 -0.56 24.09 6.69
C THR A 45 -1.30 23.93 8.02
N LEU A 46 -1.33 22.71 8.58
CA LEU A 46 -1.97 22.42 9.86
C LEU A 46 -1.10 22.87 11.05
N PRO A 47 -1.71 23.16 12.23
CA PRO A 47 -0.96 23.42 13.44
C PRO A 47 0.01 22.28 13.80
N PRO A 48 1.18 22.59 14.38
CA PRO A 48 2.10 21.56 14.85
C PRO A 48 1.50 20.76 16.01
N PRO A 49 1.99 19.53 16.27
CA PRO A 49 1.61 18.76 17.46
C PRO A 49 1.91 19.53 18.75
N PRO A 50 1.15 19.29 19.84
CA PRO A 50 1.41 19.93 21.13
C PRO A 50 2.83 19.69 21.62
N ALA A 51 3.42 20.71 22.25
CA ALA A 51 4.77 20.61 22.82
C ALA A 51 4.86 19.47 23.85
N GLY A 52 5.99 18.75 23.85
CA GLY A 52 6.23 17.64 24.78
C GLY A 52 5.57 16.31 24.38
N THR A 53 4.81 16.26 23.29
CA THR A 53 4.31 14.98 22.74
C THR A 53 5.36 14.26 21.90
N THR A 54 5.22 12.94 21.82
CA THR A 54 6.11 12.08 21.02
C THR A 54 5.31 11.37 19.94
N LEU A 55 5.94 11.15 18.78
CA LEU A 55 5.33 10.35 17.72
C LEU A 55 5.10 8.92 18.22
N LYS A 56 3.86 8.44 18.15
CA LYS A 56 3.50 7.05 18.49
C LYS A 56 3.44 6.18 17.25
N TYR A 57 2.67 6.63 16.26
CA TYR A 57 2.41 5.89 15.02
C TYR A 57 2.29 6.83 13.84
N VAL A 58 2.71 6.37 12.67
CA VAL A 58 2.27 6.93 11.39
C VAL A 58 1.39 5.91 10.71
N ALA A 59 0.15 6.28 10.42
CA ALA A 59 -0.81 5.40 9.76
C ALA A 59 -0.99 5.77 8.29
N LEU A 60 -1.09 4.73 7.46
CA LEU A 60 -1.58 4.81 6.10
C LEU A 60 -3.09 4.53 6.12
N GLY A 61 -3.91 5.54 5.80
CA GLY A 61 -5.34 5.37 5.62
C GLY A 61 -5.69 5.13 4.17
N LEU A 62 -6.36 4.02 3.90
CA LEU A 62 -6.81 3.62 2.55
C LEU A 62 -8.33 3.50 2.54
N GLY A 63 -8.99 4.19 1.61
CA GLY A 63 -10.44 4.30 1.68
C GLY A 63 -11.11 4.88 0.45
N THR A 64 -12.38 5.26 0.63
CA THR A 64 -13.17 6.00 -0.35
C THR A 64 -13.70 7.29 0.24
N GLN A 65 -13.70 8.31 -0.59
CA GLN A 65 -14.40 9.56 -0.38
C GLN A 65 -15.69 9.50 -1.18
N ASN A 66 -16.81 9.65 -0.49
CA ASN A 66 -18.13 9.69 -1.09
C ASN A 66 -18.48 11.15 -1.43
N TYR A 67 -19.09 11.34 -2.59
CA TYR A 67 -19.62 12.63 -3.02
C TYR A 67 -21.05 12.47 -3.52
N THR A 68 -21.82 13.53 -3.35
CA THR A 68 -23.15 13.70 -3.92
C THR A 68 -23.13 14.77 -5.00
N CYS A 69 -24.10 14.71 -5.89
CA CYS A 69 -24.29 15.69 -6.96
C CYS A 69 -25.73 16.20 -6.89
N ALA A 70 -25.92 17.51 -7.08
CA ALA A 70 -27.26 18.09 -7.14
C ALA A 70 -27.99 17.69 -8.43
N SER A 71 -27.26 17.52 -9.53
CA SER A 71 -27.77 16.99 -10.80
C SER A 71 -26.71 16.15 -11.53
N PRO A 72 -27.12 15.22 -12.42
CA PRO A 72 -26.22 14.37 -13.20
C PRO A 72 -25.57 15.13 -14.38
N SER A 73 -25.21 16.39 -14.19
CA SER A 73 -24.65 17.27 -15.23
C SER A 73 -23.19 17.59 -14.94
N ALA A 74 -22.39 17.79 -15.99
CA ALA A 74 -20.99 18.23 -15.86
C ALA A 74 -20.83 19.57 -15.12
N SER A 75 -21.89 20.39 -15.11
CA SER A 75 -21.94 21.68 -14.44
C SER A 75 -22.28 21.61 -12.95
N SER A 76 -22.79 20.47 -12.45
CA SER A 76 -23.07 20.31 -11.02
C SER A 76 -21.74 20.09 -10.28
N PRO A 77 -21.41 20.91 -9.28
CA PRO A 77 -20.23 20.64 -8.46
C PRO A 77 -20.49 19.43 -7.56
N PRO A 78 -19.56 18.46 -7.48
CA PRO A 78 -19.64 17.37 -6.53
C PRO A 78 -19.44 17.90 -5.11
N MET A 79 -20.33 17.49 -4.20
CA MET A 79 -20.31 17.87 -2.78
C MET A 79 -19.82 16.69 -1.94
N PRO A 80 -18.80 16.88 -1.06
CA PRO A 80 -18.34 15.81 -0.18
C PRO A 80 -19.48 15.29 0.70
N ALA A 81 -19.60 13.97 0.80
CA ALA A 81 -20.63 13.26 1.55
C ALA A 81 -20.05 12.28 2.59
N GLY A 82 -18.79 12.52 2.98
CA GLY A 82 -18.07 11.73 3.98
C GLY A 82 -17.09 10.73 3.38
N ALA A 83 -16.30 10.11 4.25
CA ALA A 83 -15.28 9.13 3.87
C ALA A 83 -15.23 7.96 4.87
N LEU A 84 -14.76 6.83 4.36
CA LEU A 84 -14.37 5.67 5.15
C LEU A 84 -12.97 5.23 4.72
N ALA A 85 -12.07 5.02 5.67
CA ALA A 85 -10.77 4.40 5.42
C ALA A 85 -10.39 3.40 6.50
N THR A 86 -9.66 2.36 6.10
CA THR A 86 -8.93 1.51 7.05
C THR A 86 -7.55 2.13 7.28
N LEU A 87 -7.16 2.28 8.54
CA LEU A 87 -5.84 2.75 8.95
C LEU A 87 -4.91 1.56 9.20
N TYR A 88 -3.69 1.62 8.66
CA TYR A 88 -2.63 0.63 8.87
C TYR A 88 -1.38 1.28 9.46
N ASP A 89 -0.71 0.61 10.39
CA ASP A 89 0.53 1.08 10.98
C ASP A 89 1.67 0.97 9.95
N ALA A 90 2.14 2.13 9.50
CA ALA A 90 3.24 2.28 8.56
C ALA A 90 4.52 2.78 9.23
N THR A 91 4.59 2.81 10.58
CA THR A 91 5.72 3.36 11.34
C THR A 91 7.05 2.70 10.98
N ALA A 92 7.04 1.38 10.77
CA ALA A 92 8.22 0.62 10.35
C ALA A 92 8.72 0.97 8.94
N ARG A 93 7.93 1.70 8.15
CA ARG A 93 8.27 2.15 6.78
C ARG A 93 8.82 3.58 6.74
N LEU A 94 8.91 4.27 7.87
CA LEU A 94 9.47 5.63 7.99
C LEU A 94 11.01 5.67 7.90
N SER A 95 11.67 4.54 7.65
CA SER A 95 13.12 4.42 7.40
C SER A 95 13.58 5.09 6.08
N LEU A 96 12.87 6.12 5.63
CA LEU A 96 13.14 6.89 4.44
C LEU A 96 13.58 8.29 4.86
N PRO A 97 14.63 8.86 4.25
CA PRO A 97 15.28 10.10 4.71
C PRO A 97 14.35 11.33 4.78
N SER A 98 13.15 11.26 4.21
CA SER A 98 12.12 12.30 4.26
C SER A 98 11.16 12.20 5.45
N GLY A 99 11.22 11.14 6.27
CA GLY A 99 10.27 10.90 7.34
C GLY A 99 8.84 10.57 6.86
N ALA A 100 8.54 10.73 5.58
CA ALA A 100 7.27 10.35 4.99
C ALA A 100 7.26 8.84 4.70
N VAL A 101 6.10 8.20 4.91
CA VAL A 101 5.83 6.92 4.25
C VAL A 101 5.93 7.24 2.76
N GLN A 102 6.86 6.63 2.01
CA GLN A 102 6.71 6.63 0.56
C GLN A 102 5.51 5.72 0.31
N ILE A 103 4.29 6.27 0.43
CA ILE A 103 3.14 5.69 -0.22
C ILE A 103 3.55 5.81 -1.68
N PRO A 104 3.92 4.71 -2.37
CA PRO A 104 4.08 4.82 -3.81
C PRO A 104 2.77 5.43 -4.30
N LYS A 105 2.79 6.20 -5.39
CA LYS A 105 1.58 6.75 -6.00
C LYS A 105 0.75 5.58 -6.54
N LEU A 106 0.23 4.78 -5.63
CA LEU A 106 -0.39 3.50 -5.82
C LEU A 106 -1.77 3.88 -6.32
N PRO A 107 -2.16 3.42 -7.51
CA PRO A 107 -3.51 3.65 -7.96
C PRO A 107 -4.45 3.09 -6.89
N ALA A 108 -5.60 3.74 -6.71
CA ALA A 108 -6.67 3.29 -5.85
C ALA A 108 -6.98 1.78 -5.94
N THR A 109 -6.71 1.17 -7.10
CA THR A 109 -6.85 -0.26 -7.36
C THR A 109 -5.86 -1.14 -6.60
N SER A 110 -4.66 -0.65 -6.28
CA SER A 110 -3.68 -1.32 -5.40
C SER A 110 -4.08 -1.27 -3.93
N LEU A 111 -5.03 -0.43 -3.55
CA LEU A 111 -5.54 -0.29 -2.17
C LEU A 111 -6.55 -1.37 -1.78
N LYS A 112 -6.94 -2.25 -2.73
CA LYS A 112 -7.96 -3.27 -2.51
C LYS A 112 -7.47 -4.50 -1.72
N SER A 113 -6.18 -4.59 -1.39
CA SER A 113 -5.64 -5.68 -0.57
C SER A 113 -4.87 -5.14 0.62
N SER A 114 -5.53 -5.06 1.76
CA SER A 114 -4.94 -4.91 3.09
C SER A 114 -3.82 -5.95 3.33
N ASN A 115 -3.99 -7.16 2.79
CA ASN A 115 -3.03 -8.25 2.89
C ASN A 115 -1.80 -8.04 2.00
N GLY A 116 -1.88 -7.19 0.97
CA GLY A 116 -0.78 -6.95 0.04
C GLY A 116 0.35 -6.07 0.61
N LEU A 117 0.06 -5.24 1.62
CA LEU A 117 1.04 -4.33 2.23
C LEU A 117 1.75 -4.94 3.45
N GLY A 118 1.18 -5.98 4.05
CA GLY A 118 1.72 -6.62 5.25
C GLY A 118 1.83 -5.67 6.46
N LEU A 119 0.98 -4.65 6.52
CA LEU A 119 0.95 -3.66 7.60
C LEU A 119 -0.13 -4.03 8.64
N PRO A 120 0.15 -3.91 9.96
CA PRO A 120 -0.85 -4.12 10.99
C PRO A 120 -2.03 -3.14 10.85
N GLN A 121 -3.27 -3.62 10.92
CA GLN A 121 -4.44 -2.75 10.94
C GLN A 121 -4.56 -2.07 12.31
N LEU A 122 -4.70 -0.74 12.31
CA LEU A 122 -4.93 0.07 13.50
C LEU A 122 -6.42 0.28 13.77
N GLY A 123 -7.24 0.41 12.72
CA GLY A 123 -8.68 0.64 12.88
C GLY A 123 -9.37 1.19 11.65
N GLN A 124 -10.56 1.73 11.86
CA GLN A 124 -11.37 2.40 10.84
C GLN A 124 -11.44 3.90 11.14
N HIS A 125 -11.27 4.71 10.11
CA HIS A 125 -11.45 6.16 10.12
C HIS A 125 -12.76 6.49 9.40
N TYR A 126 -13.70 7.06 10.14
CA TYR A 126 -14.97 7.56 9.62
C TYR A 126 -14.94 9.07 9.64
N PHE A 127 -15.38 9.66 8.55
CA PHE A 127 -15.51 11.10 8.44
C PHE A 127 -16.89 11.44 7.91
N THR A 128 -17.68 12.17 8.70
CA THR A 128 -18.94 12.79 8.29
C THR A 128 -18.70 14.28 8.01
N VAL A 129 -19.39 14.84 7.02
CA VAL A 129 -19.00 16.07 6.31
C VAL A 129 -18.64 17.29 7.18
N GLU A 130 -17.32 17.56 7.30
CA GLU A 130 -16.61 18.86 7.38
C GLU A 130 -15.27 18.82 6.59
N THR A 131 -15.12 17.98 5.56
CA THR A 131 -13.86 17.90 4.80
C THR A 131 -13.89 18.99 3.75
N ALA A 132 -13.16 20.07 3.98
CA ALA A 132 -12.79 21.02 2.95
C ALA A 132 -11.66 20.41 2.10
N GLY A 133 -11.98 19.96 0.88
CA GLY A 133 -11.00 19.48 -0.08
C GLY A 133 -11.18 18.01 -0.49
N GLY A 134 -10.53 17.66 -1.61
CA GLY A 134 -10.70 16.40 -2.33
C GLY A 134 -10.93 16.67 -3.82
N LYS A 135 -10.26 15.90 -4.71
CA LYS A 135 -10.44 16.05 -6.16
C LYS A 135 -11.47 15.04 -6.65
N ALA A 136 -12.73 15.45 -6.64
CA ALA A 136 -13.80 14.72 -7.30
C ALA A 136 -13.67 14.81 -8.84
N GLY A 137 -14.16 13.78 -9.53
CA GLY A 137 -14.49 13.82 -10.95
C GLY A 137 -15.79 14.57 -11.26
N SER A 138 -16.24 14.50 -12.51
CA SER A 138 -17.46 15.15 -13.00
C SER A 138 -18.73 14.49 -12.46
N CYS A 139 -19.77 15.29 -12.21
CA CYS A 139 -21.13 14.82 -11.90
C CYS A 139 -21.91 14.35 -13.14
N GLU A 140 -21.35 14.46 -14.34
CA GLU A 140 -22.00 14.01 -15.57
C GLU A 140 -22.35 12.52 -15.53
N GLY A 141 -23.63 12.21 -15.67
CA GLY A 141 -24.14 10.82 -15.62
C GLY A 141 -24.12 10.18 -14.23
N VAL A 142 -23.79 10.92 -13.17
CA VAL A 142 -23.82 10.40 -11.80
C VAL A 142 -25.26 10.35 -11.30
N GLY A 143 -25.79 9.12 -11.13
CA GLY A 143 -27.14 8.89 -10.62
C GLY A 143 -27.31 9.26 -9.14
N ALA A 144 -28.52 9.07 -8.62
CA ALA A 144 -28.89 9.45 -7.24
C ALA A 144 -28.04 8.81 -6.12
N GLY A 145 -27.26 7.76 -6.43
CA GLY A 145 -26.32 7.12 -5.50
C GLY A 145 -25.00 7.86 -5.30
N GLY A 146 -24.75 8.95 -6.03
CA GLY A 146 -23.51 9.72 -5.95
C GLY A 146 -22.30 8.97 -6.54
N MET A 147 -21.11 9.40 -6.16
CA MET A 147 -19.84 8.88 -6.68
C MET A 147 -18.87 8.59 -5.54
N GLN A 148 -18.06 7.55 -5.71
CA GLN A 148 -17.00 7.20 -4.77
C GLN A 148 -15.63 7.32 -5.43
N VAL A 149 -14.74 8.06 -4.79
CA VAL A 149 -13.36 8.23 -5.25
C VAL A 149 -12.45 7.62 -4.20
N ALA A 150 -11.70 6.61 -4.59
CA ALA A 150 -10.73 6.00 -3.69
C ALA A 150 -9.55 6.94 -3.42
N TYR A 151 -9.04 6.92 -2.19
CA TYR A 151 -7.98 7.80 -1.72
C TYR A 151 -7.02 7.08 -0.77
N ALA A 152 -5.83 7.67 -0.62
CA ALA A 152 -4.85 7.32 0.39
C ALA A 152 -4.43 8.59 1.14
N ALA A 153 -4.22 8.49 2.45
CA ALA A 153 -3.77 9.61 3.29
C ALA A 153 -2.81 9.12 4.38
N GLU A 154 -1.93 10.01 4.84
CA GLU A 154 -1.05 9.77 5.98
C GLU A 154 -1.61 10.43 7.23
N TYR A 155 -1.55 9.73 8.35
CA TYR A 155 -1.99 10.20 9.67
C TYR A 155 -0.83 10.09 10.64
N TRP A 156 -0.54 11.16 11.36
CA TRP A 156 0.57 11.23 12.30
C TRP A 156 0.02 11.38 13.72
N PHE A 157 0.21 10.36 14.55
CA PHE A 157 -0.36 10.30 15.91
C PHE A 157 0.69 10.63 16.96
N TYR A 158 0.43 11.66 17.76
CA TYR A 158 1.28 12.14 18.85
C TYR A 158 0.59 11.97 20.21
N GLY A 159 1.38 11.68 21.25
CA GLY A 159 0.96 11.64 22.65
C GLY A 159 2.06 11.17 23.58
#